data_AF-A0A7W1ZV16-F1
#
_entry.id   AF-A0A7W1ZV16-F1
#
_cell.length_a   1.000
_cell.length_b   1.000
_cell.length_c   1.000
_cell.angle_alpha   90.00
_cell.angle_beta   90.00
_cell.angle_gamma   90.00
#
_symmetry.space_group_name_H-M   'P 1'
#
loop_
_entity.id
_entity.type
_entity.pdbx_description
1 polymer ?
#
loop_
_entity_poly.entity_id
_entity_poly.type
_entity_poly.pdbx_seq_one_letter_code
_entity_poly.pdbx_strand_id
1 'polypeptide(L)'
;LSFDFKTTENANGGIKYFFTTYKNGGPLGLEYQILDDEKNFERKAGINGNHRCAALYDMFPPRKGRTLHPVGQWNTGKIISKNKHVEHWLNGEKVLEFERLGAEYLSALAKSKYRDAVPVFGSVPEGRILLQFHGDVVFFKNIKIREL
;
A
#
# COMPACT_ATOMS: atom_id res chain seq x y z
N LEU A 1 -11.09 1.19 -5.92
CA LEU A 1 -10.06 0.95 -6.95
C LEU A 1 -9.76 -0.55 -7.00
N SER A 2 -9.76 -1.16 -8.18
CA SER A 2 -9.27 -2.53 -8.41
C SER A 2 -8.23 -2.54 -9.52
N PHE A 3 -7.28 -3.46 -9.44
CA PHE A 3 -6.17 -3.55 -10.38
C PHE A 3 -5.61 -4.97 -10.39
N ASP A 4 -5.14 -5.43 -11.55
CA ASP A 4 -4.32 -6.62 -11.65
C ASP A 4 -2.85 -6.20 -11.73
N PHE A 5 -1.99 -6.90 -11.01
CA PHE A 5 -0.55 -6.69 -11.03
C PHE A 5 0.21 -8.01 -11.16
N LYS A 6 1.40 -7.94 -11.75
CA LYS A 6 2.33 -9.06 -11.84
C LYS A 6 3.76 -8.54 -11.62
N THR A 7 4.47 -9.19 -10.72
CA THR A 7 5.85 -8.84 -10.35
C THR A 7 6.87 -9.65 -11.14
N THR A 8 8.06 -9.08 -11.35
CA THR A 8 9.29 -9.82 -11.67
C THR A 8 10.02 -10.22 -10.39
N GLU A 9 11.07 -11.03 -10.52
CA GLU A 9 11.95 -11.37 -9.40
C GLU A 9 12.51 -10.10 -8.77
N ASN A 10 12.55 -10.06 -7.43
CA ASN A 10 12.97 -8.94 -6.61
C ASN A 10 12.15 -7.66 -6.79
N ALA A 11 11.03 -7.66 -7.53
CA ALA A 11 10.35 -6.42 -7.84
C ALA A 11 9.83 -5.70 -6.58
N ASN A 12 10.04 -4.39 -6.53
CA ASN A 12 9.43 -3.45 -5.61
C ASN A 12 8.62 -2.41 -6.38
N GLY A 13 7.39 -2.18 -5.96
CA GLY A 13 6.52 -1.14 -6.48
C GLY A 13 5.33 -0.96 -5.57
N GLY A 14 4.33 -0.24 -6.06
CA GLY A 14 3.16 0.03 -5.24
C GLY A 14 2.11 0.84 -5.95
N ILE A 15 0.94 0.90 -5.32
CA ILE A 15 -0.11 1.83 -5.71
C ILE A 15 -0.32 2.79 -4.56
N LYS A 16 -0.05 4.08 -4.82
CA LYS A 16 -0.34 5.15 -3.88
C LYS A 16 -1.73 5.73 -4.12
N TYR A 17 -2.42 6.05 -3.04
CA TYR A 17 -3.71 6.73 -3.02
C TYR A 17 -3.65 7.86 -1.97
N PHE A 18 -4.51 8.88 -2.12
CA PHE A 18 -4.32 10.17 -1.46
C PHE A 18 -2.93 10.78 -1.76
N PHE A 19 -2.39 10.53 -2.95
CA PHE A 19 -1.07 11.03 -3.34
C PHE A 19 -1.12 12.54 -3.60
N THR A 20 -0.30 13.28 -2.86
CA THR A 20 -0.23 14.74 -2.92
C THR A 20 1.13 15.24 -2.40
N THR A 21 1.36 16.54 -2.44
CA THR A 21 2.56 17.17 -1.90
C THR A 21 2.31 17.65 -0.48
N TYR A 22 3.06 17.10 0.46
CA TYR A 22 3.09 17.53 1.85
C TYR A 22 4.11 18.66 2.03
N LYS A 23 3.77 19.66 2.86
CA LYS A 23 4.67 20.77 3.20
C LYS A 23 5.97 20.26 3.82
N ASN A 24 5.86 19.31 4.76
CA ASN A 24 6.99 18.53 5.24
C ASN A 24 6.80 17.08 4.79
N GLY A 25 7.79 16.51 4.09
CA GLY A 25 7.74 15.15 3.55
C GLY A 25 7.65 15.04 2.03
N GLY A 26 7.29 16.12 1.32
CA GLY A 26 7.28 16.16 -0.14
C GLY A 26 6.17 15.30 -0.78
N PRO A 27 6.39 14.68 -1.95
CA PRO A 27 5.37 13.89 -2.65
C PRO A 27 5.13 12.55 -1.95
N LEU A 28 3.99 12.44 -1.27
CA LEU A 28 3.62 11.27 -0.46
C LEU A 28 2.17 10.84 -0.70
N GLY A 29 1.86 9.59 -0.38
CA GLY A 29 0.51 9.03 -0.38
C GLY A 29 0.50 7.71 0.38
N LEU A 30 -0.69 7.27 0.81
CA LEU A 30 -0.87 5.94 1.39
C LEU A 30 -0.56 4.90 0.33
N GLU A 31 0.18 3.86 0.68
CA GLU A 31 0.76 2.93 -0.29
C GLU A 31 0.30 1.50 -0.05
N TYR A 32 -0.42 0.95 -1.03
CA TYR A 32 -0.61 -0.49 -1.16
C TYR A 32 0.68 -1.05 -1.75
N GLN A 33 1.41 -1.79 -0.93
CA GLN A 33 2.70 -2.35 -1.31
C GLN A 33 2.57 -3.45 -2.36
N ILE A 34 3.44 -3.44 -3.37
CA ILE A 34 3.61 -4.55 -4.32
C ILE A 34 5.06 -5.00 -4.26
N LEU A 35 5.30 -6.21 -3.76
CA LEU A 35 6.66 -6.69 -3.51
C LEU A 35 6.78 -8.18 -3.85
N ASP A 36 7.95 -8.59 -4.33
CA ASP A 36 8.40 -9.98 -4.24
C ASP A 36 8.71 -10.34 -2.77
N ASP A 37 7.70 -10.87 -2.08
CA ASP A 37 7.76 -11.31 -0.68
C ASP A 37 8.75 -12.46 -0.40
N GLU A 38 9.27 -13.13 -1.43
CA GLU A 38 10.22 -14.23 -1.26
C GLU A 38 11.66 -13.75 -1.29
N LYS A 39 12.01 -12.94 -2.31
CA LYS A 39 13.41 -12.57 -2.59
C LYS A 39 13.76 -11.13 -2.25
N ASN A 40 12.83 -10.16 -2.36
CA ASN A 40 13.17 -8.77 -2.10
C ASN A 40 13.55 -8.55 -0.62
N PHE A 41 14.68 -7.90 -0.35
CA PHE A 41 15.21 -7.72 1.00
C PHE A 41 14.37 -6.78 1.87
N GLU A 42 13.67 -5.81 1.28
CA GLU A 42 12.82 -4.82 1.98
C GLU A 42 11.73 -5.52 2.81
N ARG A 43 11.33 -6.74 2.44
CA ARG A 43 10.35 -7.54 3.19
C ARG A 43 10.71 -7.77 4.67
N LYS A 44 12.00 -7.61 5.02
CA LYS A 44 12.55 -7.78 6.37
C LYS A 44 12.83 -6.48 7.09
N ALA A 45 12.81 -5.33 6.40
CA ALA A 45 13.17 -4.04 6.97
C ALA A 45 12.05 -3.44 7.86
N GLY A 46 10.82 -3.89 7.65
CA GLY A 46 9.64 -3.42 8.36
C GLY A 46 9.36 -4.11 9.70
N ILE A 47 8.37 -3.58 10.42
CA ILE A 47 7.84 -4.15 11.66
C ILE A 47 6.73 -5.13 11.32
N ASN A 48 6.83 -6.38 11.81
CA ASN A 48 5.81 -7.41 11.65
C ASN A 48 5.36 -7.67 10.19
N GLY A 49 6.23 -7.37 9.22
CA GLY A 49 5.93 -7.54 7.79
C GLY A 49 5.13 -6.40 7.16
N ASN A 50 5.12 -5.20 7.74
CA ASN A 50 4.46 -4.00 7.17
C ASN A 50 5.13 -3.46 5.90
N HIS A 51 6.19 -4.11 5.39
CA HIS A 51 6.80 -3.84 4.08
C HIS A 51 6.43 -4.90 3.03
N ARG A 52 5.62 -5.91 3.38
CA ARG A 52 5.23 -7.00 2.47
C ARG A 52 4.06 -6.61 1.57
N CYS A 53 3.87 -7.32 0.46
CA CYS A 53 2.81 -7.06 -0.52
C CYS A 53 1.42 -6.94 0.13
N ALA A 54 0.60 -5.98 -0.28
CA ALA A 54 -0.70 -5.63 0.29
C ALA A 54 -0.69 -4.97 1.68
N ALA A 55 0.47 -4.72 2.30
CA ALA A 55 0.58 -3.84 3.45
C ALA A 55 0.07 -2.42 3.12
N LEU A 56 -0.31 -1.66 4.16
CA LEU A 56 -0.10 -0.22 4.11
C LEU A 56 1.37 0.01 4.45
N TYR A 57 2.18 0.31 3.43
CA TYR A 57 3.63 0.31 3.54
C TYR A 57 4.12 1.09 4.77
N ASP A 58 5.00 0.47 5.55
CA ASP A 58 5.63 0.99 6.77
C ASP A 58 4.67 1.35 7.91
N MET A 59 3.39 1.02 7.79
CA MET A 59 2.35 1.33 8.79
C MET A 59 1.69 0.06 9.31
N PHE A 60 1.02 -0.70 8.43
CA PHE A 60 0.23 -1.87 8.82
C PHE A 60 0.56 -3.10 7.98
N PRO A 61 0.86 -4.25 8.60
CA PRO A 61 1.09 -5.49 7.88
C PRO A 61 -0.22 -6.08 7.34
N PRO A 62 -0.17 -6.81 6.22
CA PRO A 62 -1.32 -7.57 5.76
C PRO A 62 -1.51 -8.82 6.64
N ARG A 63 -2.69 -9.42 6.57
CA ARG A 63 -3.06 -10.67 7.25
C ARG A 63 -2.03 -11.76 6.93
N LYS A 64 -1.56 -12.44 7.97
CA LYS A 64 -0.69 -13.63 7.84
C LYS A 64 -1.44 -14.74 7.07
N GLY A 65 -0.72 -15.49 6.25
CA GLY A 65 -1.32 -16.58 5.45
C GLY A 65 -2.19 -16.12 4.28
N ARG A 66 -2.15 -14.84 3.89
CA ARG A 66 -2.83 -14.36 2.67
C ARG A 66 -2.33 -15.08 1.43
N THR A 67 -3.22 -15.29 0.47
CA THR A 67 -2.89 -15.88 -0.82
C THR A 67 -2.25 -14.82 -1.72
N LEU A 68 -0.93 -14.88 -1.89
CA LEU A 68 -0.16 -14.12 -2.88
C LEU A 68 0.35 -15.09 -3.94
N HIS A 69 -0.05 -14.91 -5.19
CA HIS A 69 0.49 -15.72 -6.28
C HIS A 69 1.96 -15.34 -6.53
N PRO A 70 2.82 -16.32 -6.86
CA PRO A 70 4.26 -16.11 -6.99
C PRO A 70 4.61 -15.18 -8.15
N VAL A 71 5.85 -14.73 -8.17
CA VAL A 71 6.47 -13.96 -9.26
C VAL A 71 6.12 -14.56 -10.63
N GLY A 72 5.78 -13.70 -11.59
CA GLY A 72 5.36 -14.12 -12.93
C GLY A 72 3.88 -14.47 -13.06
N GLN A 73 3.12 -14.53 -11.97
CA GLN A 73 1.66 -14.74 -12.00
C GLN A 73 0.89 -13.45 -11.71
N TRP A 74 -0.32 -13.36 -12.26
CA TRP A 74 -1.22 -12.24 -12.01
C TRP A 74 -1.86 -12.36 -10.63
N ASN A 75 -1.86 -11.25 -9.91
CA ASN A 75 -2.59 -11.03 -8.68
C ASN A 75 -3.62 -9.93 -8.91
N THR A 76 -4.76 -9.99 -8.21
CA THR A 76 -5.76 -8.92 -8.22
C THR A 76 -5.74 -8.22 -6.86
N GLY A 77 -5.39 -6.93 -6.87
CA GLY A 77 -5.48 -6.05 -5.71
C GLY A 77 -6.74 -5.19 -5.76
N LYS A 78 -7.26 -4.84 -4.60
CA LYS A 78 -8.36 -3.88 -4.47
C LYS A 78 -8.21 -3.03 -3.22
N ILE A 79 -8.43 -1.74 -3.39
CA ILE A 79 -8.47 -0.75 -2.31
C ILE A 79 -9.88 -0.19 -2.25
N ILE A 80 -10.49 -0.29 -1.07
CA ILE A 80 -11.77 0.36 -0.75
C ILE A 80 -11.45 1.45 0.27
N SER A 81 -11.79 2.70 -0.03
CA SER A 81 -11.68 3.80 0.92
C SER A 81 -13.03 4.51 0.96
N LYS A 82 -13.70 4.46 2.10
CA LYS A 82 -14.99 5.09 2.33
C LYS A 82 -14.93 5.88 3.63
N ASN A 83 -15.03 7.20 3.55
CA ASN A 83 -14.78 8.10 4.68
C ASN A 83 -13.35 7.90 5.25
N LYS A 84 -13.26 7.53 6.53
CA LYS A 84 -11.99 7.21 7.20
C LYS A 84 -11.61 5.73 7.08
N HIS A 85 -12.59 4.88 6.78
CA HIS A 85 -12.42 3.45 6.68
C HIS A 85 -11.68 3.05 5.39
N VAL A 86 -10.64 2.24 5.52
CA VAL A 86 -9.86 1.74 4.38
C VAL A 86 -9.63 0.24 4.49
N GLU A 87 -9.83 -0.47 3.39
CA GLU A 87 -9.54 -1.89 3.25
C GLU A 87 -8.57 -2.14 2.10
N HIS A 88 -7.63 -3.06 2.31
CA HIS A 88 -6.87 -3.69 1.25
C HIS A 88 -7.33 -5.14 1.07
N TRP A 89 -7.50 -5.52 -0.19
CA TRP A 89 -7.88 -6.84 -0.62
C TRP A 89 -6.84 -7.39 -1.60
N LEU A 90 -6.56 -8.68 -1.50
CA LEU A 90 -5.66 -9.41 -2.38
C LEU A 90 -6.33 -10.73 -2.79
N ASN A 91 -6.43 -10.98 -4.09
CA ASN A 91 -6.98 -12.21 -4.67
C ASN A 91 -8.34 -12.62 -4.09
N GLY A 92 -9.22 -11.65 -3.87
CA GLY A 92 -10.57 -11.87 -3.36
C GLY A 92 -10.69 -11.91 -1.83
N GLU A 93 -9.58 -11.83 -1.11
CA GLU A 93 -9.58 -11.85 0.37
C GLU A 93 -9.30 -10.46 0.95
N LYS A 94 -10.03 -10.05 1.98
CA LYS A 94 -9.65 -8.88 2.79
C LYS A 94 -8.41 -9.23 3.60
N VAL A 95 -7.34 -8.47 3.38
CA VAL A 95 -6.04 -8.73 4.03
C VAL A 95 -5.63 -7.62 4.98
N LEU A 96 -6.24 -6.44 4.91
CA LEU A 96 -5.99 -5.36 5.86
C LEU A 96 -7.20 -4.43 5.92
N GLU A 97 -7.43 -3.86 7.09
CA GLU A 97 -8.51 -2.92 7.39
C GLU A 97 -8.00 -1.94 8.45
N PHE A 98 -8.27 -0.65 8.28
CA PHE A 98 -7.88 0.38 9.24
C PHE A 98 -8.73 1.64 9.12
N GLU A 99 -8.75 2.44 10.20
CA GLU A 99 -9.36 3.77 10.22
C GLU A 99 -8.29 4.86 10.10
N ARG A 100 -8.33 5.66 9.04
CA ARG A 100 -7.43 6.82 8.89
C ARG A 100 -7.60 7.78 10.05
N LEU A 101 -6.48 8.21 10.62
CA LEU A 101 -6.41 9.14 11.76
C LEU A 101 -7.06 8.60 13.05
N GLY A 102 -7.38 7.30 13.14
CA GLY A 102 -7.75 6.66 14.38
C GLY A 102 -6.56 6.48 15.34
N ALA A 103 -6.82 6.08 16.58
CA ALA A 103 -5.77 5.90 17.59
C ALA A 103 -4.69 4.90 17.16
N GLU A 104 -5.08 3.77 16.57
CA GLU A 104 -4.13 2.77 16.04
C GLU A 104 -3.31 3.30 14.86
N TYR A 105 -3.95 4.07 13.98
CA TYR A 105 -3.29 4.74 12.85
C TYR A 105 -2.22 5.72 13.32
N LEU A 106 -2.56 6.59 14.27
CA LEU A 106 -1.59 7.57 14.82
C LEU A 106 -0.46 6.86 15.58
N SER A 107 -0.75 5.75 16.27
CA SER A 107 0.26 4.94 16.95
C SER A 107 1.22 4.26 15.96
N ALA A 108 0.72 3.77 14.83
CA ALA A 108 1.54 3.23 13.75
C ALA A 108 2.34 4.34 13.05
N LEU A 109 1.71 5.49 12.79
CA LEU A 109 2.33 6.66 12.16
C LEU A 109 3.56 7.12 12.93
N ALA A 110 3.45 7.24 14.26
CA ALA A 110 4.56 7.65 15.13
C ALA A 110 5.80 6.75 15.02
N LYS A 111 5.62 5.48 14.63
CA LYS A 111 6.69 4.49 14.44
C LYS A 111 7.20 4.39 13.00
N SER A 112 6.48 4.98 12.05
CA SER A 112 6.81 4.93 10.63
C SER A 112 7.83 6.01 10.23
N LYS A 113 8.32 5.90 9.00
CA LYS A 113 9.10 6.93 8.32
C LYS A 113 8.30 8.20 8.01
N TYR A 114 6.98 8.16 8.10
CA TYR A 114 6.09 9.28 7.78
C TYR A 114 5.72 10.16 8.98
N ARG A 115 6.23 9.85 10.18
CA ARG A 115 5.85 10.49 11.45
C ARG A 115 5.98 12.02 11.46
N ASP A 116 6.90 12.57 10.67
CA ASP A 116 7.19 14.01 10.63
C ASP A 116 6.43 14.75 9.51
N ALA A 117 5.59 14.07 8.73
CA ALA A 117 4.89 14.68 7.60
C ALA A 117 3.90 15.77 8.05
N VAL A 118 3.84 16.87 7.29
CA VAL A 118 2.94 18.01 7.53
C VAL A 118 2.17 18.35 6.24
N PRO A 119 0.82 18.30 6.21
CA PRO A 119 -0.08 17.89 7.29
C PRO A 119 0.12 16.43 7.71
N VAL A 120 -0.54 15.96 8.77
CA VAL A 120 -0.41 14.58 9.26
C VAL A 120 -0.57 13.59 8.09
N PHE A 121 0.34 12.62 7.96
CA PHE A 121 0.30 11.65 6.86
C PHE A 121 -1.07 10.96 6.75
N GLY A 122 -1.63 10.92 5.54
CA GLY A 122 -2.95 10.33 5.27
C GLY A 122 -4.15 11.18 5.68
N SER A 123 -3.95 12.39 6.22
CA SER A 123 -5.03 13.26 6.70
C SER A 123 -5.77 14.03 5.60
N VAL A 124 -5.18 14.11 4.41
CA VAL A 124 -5.79 14.85 3.30
C VAL A 124 -7.14 14.23 2.89
N PRO A 125 -8.14 15.06 2.51
CA PRO A 125 -9.47 14.57 2.18
C PRO A 125 -9.51 13.86 0.83
N GLU A 126 -8.62 14.24 -0.09
CA GLU A 126 -8.52 13.72 -1.45
C GLU A 126 -7.08 13.76 -1.96
N GLY A 127 -6.81 13.05 -3.05
CA GLY A 127 -5.51 13.05 -3.72
C GLY A 127 -5.50 12.12 -4.93
N ARG A 128 -4.36 12.07 -5.62
CA ARG A 128 -4.20 11.27 -6.85
C ARG A 128 -4.00 9.79 -6.53
N ILE A 129 -4.21 8.96 -7.55
CA ILE A 129 -3.70 7.59 -7.59
C ILE A 129 -2.39 7.61 -8.38
N LEU A 130 -1.37 6.93 -7.86
CA LEU A 130 -0.06 6.82 -8.51
C LEU A 130 0.37 5.36 -8.55
N LEU A 131 0.81 4.91 -9.73
CA LEU A 131 1.54 3.65 -9.90
C LEU A 131 3.02 3.95 -9.72
N GLN A 132 3.66 3.34 -8.73
CA GLN A 132 5.04 3.62 -8.40
C GLN A 132 5.98 2.83 -9.31
N PHE A 133 7.02 3.51 -9.80
CA PHE A 133 8.21 2.87 -10.32
C PHE A 133 9.34 3.01 -9.29
N HIS A 134 9.91 1.88 -8.86
CA HIS A 134 11.00 1.82 -7.88
C HIS A 134 12.24 1.09 -8.44
N GLY A 135 12.49 1.26 -9.75
CA GLY A 135 13.61 0.63 -10.45
C GLY A 135 13.32 -0.77 -11.01
N ASP A 136 12.26 -1.43 -10.52
CA ASP A 136 11.86 -2.77 -10.96
C ASP A 136 10.67 -2.78 -11.90
N VAL A 137 10.54 -3.87 -12.67
CA VAL A 137 9.43 -4.06 -13.60
C VAL A 137 8.22 -4.64 -12.87
N VAL A 138 7.12 -3.90 -12.88
CA VAL A 138 5.80 -4.37 -12.45
C VAL A 138 4.82 -4.16 -13.59
N PHE A 139 4.09 -5.22 -13.95
CA PHE A 139 3.06 -5.16 -14.97
C PHE A 139 1.72 -4.85 -14.33
N PHE A 140 0.93 -3.99 -14.97
CA PHE A 140 -0.44 -3.68 -14.54
C PHE A 140 -1.43 -3.89 -15.68
N LYS A 141 -2.65 -4.31 -15.34
CA LYS A 141 -3.81 -4.30 -16.24
C LYS A 141 -5.10 -4.17 -15.43
N ASN A 142 -6.23 -4.02 -16.12
CA ASN A 142 -7.57 -4.02 -15.50
C ASN A 142 -7.72 -3.01 -14.35
N ILE A 143 -7.09 -1.85 -14.46
CA ILE A 143 -7.19 -0.77 -13.48
C ILE A 143 -8.57 -0.12 -13.65
N LYS A 144 -9.42 -0.25 -12.63
CA LYS A 144 -10.80 0.24 -12.64
C LYS A 144 -11.08 1.01 -11.36
N ILE A 145 -11.70 2.17 -11.49
CA ILE A 145 -12.12 3.00 -10.36
C ILE A 145 -13.64 3.08 -10.31
N ARG A 146 -14.17 3.10 -9.09
CA ARG A 146 -15.58 3.40 -8.80
C ARG A 146 -15.57 4.40 -7.66
N GLU A 147 -16.16 5.56 -7.89
CA GLU A 147 -16.40 6.58 -6.88
C GLU A 147 -17.50 6.10 -5.90
N LEU A 148 -17.43 6.52 -4.64
CA LEU A 148 -18.27 6.04 -3.54
C LEU A 148 -19.01 7.19 -2.85
#